data_AF-A0A561XFJ9-F1
#
_entry.id   AF-A0A561XFJ9-F1
#
_cell.length_a   1.000
_cell.length_b   1.000
_cell.length_c   1.000
_cell.angle_alpha   90.00
_cell.angle_beta   90.00
_cell.angle_gamma   90.00
#
_symmetry.space_group_name_H-M   'P 1'
#
loop_
_entity.id
_entity.type
_entity.pdbx_description
1 polymer ?
#
loop_
_entity_poly.entity_id
_entity_poly.type
_entity_poly.pdbx_seq_one_letter_code
_entity_poly.pdbx_strand_id
1 'polypeptide(L)' 'DEADGSQFALKFDTNRTRAEVAAEAVVEARTHNMEPAGSRVVTYKSTADRAAVRAQAAEAVRTGQIPSGEFSAM' A
#
# COMPACT_ATOMS: atom_id res chain seq x y z
N ASP A 1 -19.09 49.57 -37.46
CA ASP A 1 -19.20 49.83 -36.01
C ASP A 1 -19.61 48.53 -35.36
N GLU A 2 -19.20 48.31 -34.11
CA GLU A 2 -19.56 47.18 -33.24
C GLU A 2 -18.76 45.88 -33.44
N ALA A 3 -17.51 45.87 -32.97
CA ALA A 3 -16.92 44.66 -32.39
C ALA A 3 -17.13 44.74 -30.87
N ASP A 4 -18.16 44.04 -30.36
CA ASP A 4 -18.45 43.93 -28.93
C ASP A 4 -17.27 43.25 -28.22
N GLY A 5 -16.50 44.05 -27.48
CA GLY A 5 -15.31 43.66 -26.72
C GLY A 5 -15.61 42.88 -25.44
N SER A 6 -16.83 42.37 -25.25
CA SER A 6 -17.24 41.55 -24.11
C SER A 6 -16.51 40.18 -24.00
N GLN A 7 -15.60 39.86 -24.92
CA GLN A 7 -14.95 38.55 -25.06
C GLN A 7 -13.66 38.35 -24.22
N PHE A 8 -13.08 39.38 -23.60
CA PHE A 8 -11.81 39.23 -22.87
C PHE A 8 -11.88 39.77 -21.44
N ALA A 9 -12.47 38.97 -20.55
CA ALA A 9 -11.77 38.38 -19.41
C ALA A 9 -12.79 37.94 -18.35
N LEU A 10 -13.03 36.63 -18.25
CA LEU A 10 -13.49 36.04 -16.99
C LEU A 10 -12.33 36.18 -15.99
N LYS A 11 -12.20 37.35 -15.34
CA LYS A 11 -11.27 37.53 -14.23
C LYS A 11 -11.91 36.94 -13.00
N PHE A 12 -11.39 35.81 -12.56
CA PHE A 12 -11.72 35.25 -11.26
C PHE A 12 -10.81 35.91 -10.22
N ASP A 13 -11.34 36.91 -9.51
CA ASP A 13 -10.71 37.45 -8.30
C ASP A 13 -10.97 36.48 -7.14
N THR A 14 -10.12 35.47 -7.00
CA THR A 14 -10.19 34.53 -5.88
C THR A 14 -9.34 35.06 -4.73
N ASN A 15 -9.97 35.66 -3.71
CA ASN A 15 -9.31 36.09 -2.49
C ASN A 15 -9.36 34.96 -1.45
N ARG A 16 -8.25 34.24 -1.27
CA ARG A 16 -8.09 33.32 -0.13
C ARG A 16 -7.32 34.00 0.99
N THR A 17 -7.80 33.87 2.21
CA THR A 17 -7.09 34.32 3.39
C THR A 17 -5.86 33.45 3.63
N ARG A 18 -4.82 34.02 4.25
CA ARG A 18 -3.62 33.25 4.64
C ARG A 18 -3.95 32.05 5.53
N ALA A 19 -5.00 32.17 6.36
CA ALA A 19 -5.48 31.10 7.23
C ALA A 19 -6.00 29.90 6.42
N GLU A 20 -6.75 30.15 5.35
CA GLU A 20 -7.27 29.09 4.47
C GLU A 20 -6.16 28.38 3.69
N VAL A 21 -5.13 29.11 3.27
CA VAL A 21 -3.96 28.49 2.61
C VAL A 21 -3.18 27.61 3.58
N ALA A 22 -2.97 28.09 4.81
CA ALA A 22 -2.29 27.32 5.84
C ALA A 22 -3.08 26.05 6.22
N ALA A 23 -4.40 26.15 6.35
CA ALA A 23 -5.25 25.01 6.64
C ALA A 23 -5.18 23.93 5.54
N GLU A 24 -5.19 24.32 4.27
CA GLU A 24 -5.05 23.39 3.14
C GLU A 24 -3.67 22.73 3.11
N ALA A 25 -2.59 23.50 3.33
CA ALA A 25 -1.24 22.96 3.39
C ALA A 25 -1.06 21.93 4.52
N VAL A 26 -1.72 22.13 5.66
CA VAL A 26 -1.71 21.18 6.79
C VAL A 26 -2.45 19.88 6.43
N VAL A 27 -3.56 19.98 5.69
CA VAL A 27 -4.29 18.79 5.20
C VAL A 27 -3.41 17.99 4.24
N GLU A 28 -2.80 18.65 3.26
CA GLU A 28 -1.90 18.02 2.30
C GLU A 28 -0.71 17.35 3.00
N ALA A 29 -0.02 18.07 3.90
CA ALA A 29 1.09 17.50 4.66
C ALA A 29 0.70 16.27 5.50
N ARG A 30 -0.56 16.20 5.95
CA ARG A 30 -1.09 15.08 6.73
C ARG A 30 -1.48 13.89 5.86
N THR A 31 -1.92 14.11 4.63
CA THR A 31 -2.43 13.06 3.73
C THR A 31 -1.45 12.66 2.63
N HIS A 32 -0.38 13.42 2.44
CA HIS A 32 0.62 13.15 1.41
C HIS A 32 1.36 11.85 1.70
N ASN A 33 1.22 10.89 0.79
CA ASN A 33 1.96 9.63 0.81
C ASN A 33 2.89 9.60 -0.40
N MET A 34 4.21 9.56 -0.15
CA MET A 34 5.23 9.44 -1.19
C MET A 34 5.33 8.02 -1.76
N GLU A 35 4.80 7.02 -1.05
CA GLU A 35 4.86 5.62 -1.48
C GLU A 35 3.75 5.36 -2.52
N PRO A 36 4.09 4.89 -3.73
CA PRO A 36 3.09 4.44 -4.69
C PRO A 36 2.16 3.41 -4.06
N ALA A 37 0.87 3.47 -4.38
CA ALA A 37 -0.07 2.45 -3.94
C ALA A 37 0.43 1.06 -4.36
N GLY A 38 0.60 0.15 -3.40
CA GLY A 38 1.13 -1.20 -3.64
C GLY A 38 2.66 -1.32 -3.64
N SER A 39 3.42 -0.25 -3.37
CA SER A 39 4.90 -0.32 -3.25
C SER A 39 5.38 -1.09 -2.01
N ARG A 40 4.50 -1.32 -1.03
CA ARG A 40 4.84 -2.06 0.19
C ARG A 40 4.80 -3.56 -0.11
N VAL A 41 5.94 -4.23 0.02
CA VAL A 41 6.01 -5.70 -0.08
C VAL A 41 5.18 -6.29 1.05
N VAL A 42 4.12 -7.02 0.70
CA VAL A 42 3.32 -7.78 1.66
C VAL A 42 4.15 -8.97 2.13
N THR A 43 4.62 -8.92 3.38
CA THR A 43 5.31 -10.06 3.99
C THR A 43 4.29 -11.04 4.57
N TYR A 44 4.20 -12.25 4.01
CA TYR A 44 3.38 -13.30 4.59
C TYR A 44 4.15 -14.00 5.71
N LYS A 45 3.63 -13.93 6.93
CA LYS A 45 4.18 -14.66 8.09
C LYS A 45 3.24 -15.80 8.41
N SER A 46 3.74 -17.03 8.40
CA SER A 46 2.98 -18.18 8.88
C SER A 46 2.63 -17.99 10.35
N THR A 47 1.36 -18.23 10.70
CA THR A 47 0.85 -18.25 12.08
C THR A 47 0.88 -19.65 12.68
N ALA A 48 1.34 -20.66 11.93
CA ALA A 48 1.39 -22.03 12.40
C ALA A 48 2.37 -22.19 13.58
N ASP A 49 1.92 -22.91 14.61
CA ASP A 49 2.79 -23.27 15.73
C ASP A 49 3.90 -24.24 15.28
N ARG A 50 5.14 -23.96 15.69
CA ARG A 50 6.29 -24.76 15.24
C ARG A 50 6.30 -26.17 15.84
N ALA A 51 5.76 -26.36 17.04
CA ALA A 51 5.70 -27.69 17.63
C ALA A 51 4.66 -28.55 16.89
N ALA A 52 3.51 -27.97 16.56
CA ALA A 52 2.48 -28.62 15.75
C ALA A 52 3.00 -29.02 14.36
N VAL A 53 3.70 -28.13 13.66
CA VAL A 53 4.30 -28.44 12.34
C VAL A 53 5.30 -29.59 12.44
N ARG A 54 6.13 -29.62 13.48
CA ARG A 54 7.10 -30.71 13.69
C ARG A 54 6.43 -32.04 13.99
N ALA A 55 5.36 -32.03 14.79
CA ALA A 55 4.59 -33.23 15.10
C ALA A 55 3.95 -33.80 13.82
N GLN A 56 3.33 -32.95 13.00
CA GLN A 56 2.74 -33.33 11.72
C GLN A 56 3.80 -33.89 10.76
N ALA A 57 4.97 -33.25 10.68
CA ALA A 57 6.07 -33.73 9.84
C ALA A 57 6.55 -35.13 10.27
N ALA A 58 6.68 -35.37 11.58
CA ALA A 58 7.08 -36.68 12.10
C ALA A 58 6.05 -37.77 11.78
N GLU A 59 4.76 -37.45 11.85
CA GLU A 59 3.68 -38.36 11.46
C GLU A 59 3.70 -38.64 9.95
N ALA A 60 3.90 -37.61 9.13
CA ALA A 60 4.00 -37.75 7.67
C ALA A 60 5.17 -38.66 7.27
N VAL A 61 6.32 -38.58 7.95
CA VAL A 61 7.44 -39.52 7.75
C VAL A 61 7.02 -40.95 8.15
N ARG A 62 6.41 -41.12 9.33
CA ARG A 62 5.99 -42.45 9.82
C ARG A 62 4.99 -43.14 8.92
N THR A 63 4.09 -42.36 8.32
CA THR A 63 3.04 -42.85 7.42
C THR A 63 3.51 -42.94 5.95
N GLY A 64 4.77 -42.60 5.67
CA GLY A 64 5.36 -42.67 4.33
C GLY A 64 4.85 -41.60 3.35
N GLN A 65 4.23 -40.53 3.86
CA GLN A 65 3.70 -39.43 3.05
C GLN A 65 4.80 -38.51 2.52
N ILE A 66 5.95 -38.46 3.21
CA ILE A 66 7.11 -37.66 2.80
C ILE A 66 8.39 -38.49 2.90
N PRO A 67 9.34 -38.33 1.94
CA PRO A 67 10.62 -39.01 1.98
C PRO A 67 11.48 -38.50 3.16
N SER A 68 12.44 -39.31 3.59
CA SER A 68 13.35 -38.95 4.68
C SER A 68 14.76 -39.51 4.44
N GLY A 69 15.76 -38.95 5.12
CA GLY A 69 17.17 -39.36 4.99
C GLY A 69 17.76 -39.04 3.61
N GLU A 70 18.70 -39.87 3.16
CA GLU A 70 19.42 -39.72 1.88
C GLU A 70 18.49 -39.71 0.66
N PHE A 71 17.32 -40.34 0.78
CA PHE A 71 16.29 -40.37 -0.27
C PHE A 71 15.59 -39.03 -0.47
N SER A 72 15.64 -38.12 0.51
CA SER A 72 15.01 -36.80 0.42
C SER A 72 15.88 -35.74 -0.28
N ALA A 73 17.16 -36.05 -0.56
CA ALA A 73 18.14 -35.08 -1.05
C ALA A 73 18.61 -35.32 -2.50
N MET A 74 18.07 -36.34 -3.19
CA MET A 74 18.17 -36.51 -4.64
C MET A 74 17.06 -35.75 -5.35
#